data_AF-A0A101H1Y6-F1
#
_entry.id   AF-A0A101H1Y6-F1
#
_cell.length_a   1.000
_cell.length_b   1.000
_cell.length_c   1.000
_cell.angle_alpha   90.00
_cell.angle_beta   90.00
_cell.angle_gamma   90.00
#
_symmetry.space_group_name_H-M   'P 1'
#
loop_
_entity.id
_entity.type
_entity.pdbx_description
1 polymer ?
#
loop_
_entity_poly.entity_id
_entity_poly.type
_entity_poly.pdbx_seq_one_letter_code
_entity_poly.pdbx_strand_id
1 'polypeptide(L)' 'MEMKYVPTTCPYCGTGCSMNLVVVDGKVTGVAP' A
#
# COMPACT_ATOMS: atom_id res chain seq x y z
N MET A 1 -0.97 -18.32 2.83
CA MET A 1 -1.43 -16.96 2.51
C MET A 1 -0.26 -16.05 2.80
N GLU A 2 0.37 -15.53 1.74
CA GLU A 2 1.51 -14.63 1.86
C GLU A 2 0.98 -13.19 1.92
N MET A 3 1.29 -12.47 3.00
CA MET A 3 0.87 -11.09 3.20
C MET A 3 2.12 -10.21 3.33
N LYS A 4 2.17 -9.14 2.54
CA LYS A 4 3.24 -8.15 2.60
C LYS A 4 2.68 -6.74 2.62
N TYR A 5 3.40 -5.87 3.32
CA TYR A 5 3.17 -4.43 3.32
C TYR A 5 4.23 -3.79 2.44
N VAL A 6 3.79 -3.11 1.38
CA VAL A 6 4.69 -2.40 0.46
C VAL A 6 4.55 -0.90 0.72
N PRO A 7 5.58 -0.24 1.27
CA PRO A 7 5.55 1.21 1.46
C PRO A 7 5.46 1.91 0.10
N THR A 8 4.57 2.89 0.00
CA THR A 8 4.31 3.68 -1.20
C THR A 8 3.95 5.11 -0.83
N THR A 9 3.93 5.98 -1.83
CA THR A 9 3.52 7.37 -1.69
C THR A 9 2.13 7.55 -2.28
N CYS A 10 1.25 8.26 -1.58
CA CYS A 10 -0.10 8.56 -2.01
C CYS A 10 -0.11 9.33 -3.35
N PRO A 11 -0.64 8.75 -4.45
CA PRO A 11 -0.62 9.39 -5.77
C PRO A 11 -1.75 10.41 -5.95
N TYR A 12 -2.67 10.56 -4.99
CA TYR A 12 -3.91 11.32 -5.19
C TYR A 12 -3.72 12.84 -5.22
N CYS A 13 -2.97 13.40 -4.26
CA CYS A 13 -2.88 14.85 -4.08
C CYS A 13 -1.45 15.42 -4.17
N GLY A 14 -0.43 14.58 -4.36
CA GLY A 14 0.96 15.03 -4.49
C GLY A 14 1.57 15.61 -3.21
N THR A 15 0.90 15.50 -2.06
CA THR A 15 1.40 15.97 -0.76
C THR A 15 2.54 15.12 -0.21
N GLY A 16 2.79 13.93 -0.79
CA GLY A 16 3.86 13.04 -0.38
C GLY A 16 3.55 12.20 0.85
N CYS A 17 2.28 12.00 1.20
CA CYS A 17 1.92 11.10 2.31
C CYS A 17 2.41 9.67 2.05
N SER A 18 3.08 9.08 3.03
CA SER A 18 3.45 7.66 3.04
C SER A 18 2.24 6.81 3.41
N MET A 19 2.11 5.65 2.78
CA MET A 19 1.12 4.63 3.12
C MET A 19 1.64 3.25 2.72
N ASN A 20 1.06 2.20 3.25
CA ASN A 20 1.40 0.82 2.87
C ASN A 20 0.30 0.21 1.99
N LEU A 21 0.70 -0.41 0.88
CA LEU A 21 -0.17 -1.30 0.12
C LEU A 21 -0.18 -2.67 0.78
N VAL A 22 -1.36 -3.16 1.11
CA VAL A 22 -1.56 -4.52 1.62
C VAL A 22 -1.67 -5.44 0.41
N VAL A 23 -0.69 -6.34 0.26
CA VAL A 23 -0.67 -7.32 -0.82
C VAL A 23 -0.81 -8.71 -0.25
N VAL A 24 -1.85 -9.42 -0.67
CA VAL A 24 -2.13 -10.81 -0.28
C VAL A 24 -2.11 -11.67 -1.53
N ASP A 25 -1.30 -12.72 -1.51
CA ASP A 25 -1.15 -13.68 -2.62
C ASP A 25 -0.91 -12.97 -3.98
N GLY A 26 -0.07 -11.92 -3.96
CA GLY A 26 0.32 -11.14 -5.14
C GLY A 26 -0.67 -10.07 -5.60
N LYS A 27 -1.83 -9.92 -4.95
CA LYS A 27 -2.83 -8.89 -5.31
C LYS A 27 -2.94 -7.82 -4.24
N VAL A 28 -3.12 -6.57 -4.66
CA VAL A 28 -3.42 -5.47 -3.73
C VAL A 28 -4.84 -5.67 -3.20
N THR A 29 -4.98 -5.79 -1.89
CA THR A 29 -6.27 -6.00 -1.22
C THR A 29 -6.70 -4.82 -0.35
N GLY A 30 -5.78 -3.89 -0.05
CA GLY A 30 -6.10 -2.73 0.76
C GLY A 30 -4.91 -1.81 0.99
N VAL A 31 -5.13 -0.88 1.92
CA VAL A 31 -4.17 0.16 2.30
C VAL A 31 -4.11 0.24 3.82
N ALA A 32 -2.92 0.51 4.36
CA ALA A 32 -2.69 0.78 5.77
C ALA A 32 -1.89 2.08 5.93
N PRO A 33 -2.03 2.80 7.05
CA PRO A 33 -1.18 3.95 7.37
C PRO A 33 0.32 3.62 7.28
#